data_AF-A0A7C1SVV1-F1
#
_entry.id   AF-A0A7C1SVV1-F1
#
_cell.length_a   1.000
_cell.length_b   1.000
_cell.length_c   1.000
_cell.angle_alpha   90.00
_cell.angle_beta   90.00
_cell.angle_gamma   90.00
#
_symmetry.space_group_name_H-M   'P 1'
#
loop_
_entity.id
_entity.type
_entity.pdbx_description
1 polymer ?
#
loop_
_entity_poly.entity_id
_entity_poly.type
_entity_poly.pdbx_seq_one_letter_code
_entity_poly.pdbx_strand_id
1 'polypeptide(L)'
;MDVQRFIIRAFPSEKHARYNPWQAATVVMLIGENDKEKSQRIALFELSKRNWVPEKFIRRDTMIEDLVREEGGDLWEAYQKAQKGKIFWLEDSEEIPFSTKDKPIFISAPRLTEEFIDRVVEGAGGHRLTKAEAAEYKKKNADYILDDFVIELKDLQQEGLAVSTRQKKIAELFSKYPSEGPVQQLDPFILSDFDFKKYMDIVGTPVKKRILTANKQIKTTIKQMGLNEHKGIVILLNTGYSSIPHKFLKYLGKRYASKDTSSVTDVVLISSWTITNGFDSVVNFAFSPHKPDDGSLGKLYESFWQNINELMNEWAKTGFMPQKNQQDPMKPVSFEHENQVYTFSVPKIESSIPKPK
;
A
#
# COMPACT_ATOMS: atom_id res chain seq x y z
N MET A 1 -9.40 -39.43 -15.46
CA MET A 1 -9.29 -37.96 -15.52
C MET A 1 -8.14 -37.60 -14.63
N ASP A 2 -7.17 -36.87 -15.16
CA ASP A 2 -6.02 -36.43 -14.39
C ASP A 2 -6.47 -35.43 -13.33
N VAL A 3 -5.80 -35.45 -12.17
CA VAL A 3 -6.05 -34.48 -11.10
C VAL A 3 -4.89 -33.51 -11.05
N GLN A 4 -5.21 -32.24 -11.29
CA GLN A 4 -4.28 -31.13 -11.20
C GLN A 4 -4.31 -30.57 -9.78
N ARG A 5 -3.13 -30.39 -9.17
CA ARG A 5 -2.97 -29.75 -7.87
C ARG A 5 -2.45 -28.33 -8.05
N PHE A 6 -3.12 -27.41 -7.37
CA PHE A 6 -2.72 -26.02 -7.25
C PHE A 6 -2.48 -25.70 -5.79
N ILE A 7 -1.28 -25.19 -5.48
CA ILE A 7 -0.98 -24.57 -4.18
C ILE A 7 -0.75 -23.09 -4.47
N ILE A 8 -1.64 -22.24 -3.97
CA ILE A 8 -1.69 -20.83 -4.32
C ILE A 8 -1.61 -20.02 -3.03
N ARG A 9 -0.67 -19.09 -2.97
CA ARG A 9 -0.70 -18.05 -1.95
C ARG A 9 -1.67 -16.96 -2.42
N ALA A 10 -2.65 -16.63 -1.59
CA ALA A 10 -3.70 -15.70 -1.93
C ALA A 10 -4.04 -14.78 -0.76
N PHE A 11 -4.66 -13.65 -1.08
CA PHE A 11 -5.22 -12.71 -0.12
C PHE A 11 -6.73 -12.59 -0.31
N PRO A 12 -7.48 -12.36 0.77
CA PRO A 12 -8.89 -12.01 0.69
C PRO A 12 -9.07 -10.72 -0.12
N SER A 13 -10.07 -10.69 -0.99
CA SER A 13 -10.53 -9.43 -1.56
C SER A 13 -11.30 -8.63 -0.51
N GLU A 14 -11.58 -7.35 -0.81
CA GLU A 14 -12.44 -6.49 0.01
C GLU A 14 -13.81 -7.12 0.30
N LYS A 15 -14.32 -7.95 -0.61
CA LYS A 15 -15.63 -8.61 -0.51
C LYS A 15 -15.62 -9.89 0.31
N HIS A 16 -14.46 -10.38 0.72
CA HIS A 16 -14.37 -11.63 1.47
C HIS A 16 -15.12 -11.52 2.80
N ALA A 17 -15.96 -12.51 3.13
CA ALA A 17 -16.88 -12.41 4.26
C ALA A 17 -16.19 -12.42 5.63
N ARG A 18 -15.14 -13.24 5.77
CA ARG A 18 -14.49 -13.52 7.06
C ARG A 18 -13.19 -12.75 7.29
N TYR A 19 -12.22 -12.88 6.37
CA TYR A 19 -10.88 -12.31 6.56
C TYR A 19 -10.70 -10.93 5.94
N ASN A 20 -9.72 -10.20 6.46
CA ASN A 20 -9.31 -8.89 6.00
C ASN A 20 -8.31 -8.99 4.82
N PRO A 21 -8.23 -7.99 3.93
CA PRO A 21 -7.40 -8.05 2.73
C PRO A 21 -5.88 -8.18 2.94
N TRP A 22 -5.39 -7.95 4.15
CA TRP A 22 -3.98 -8.11 4.51
C TRP A 22 -3.64 -9.53 5.01
N GLN A 23 -4.64 -10.37 5.30
CA GLN A 23 -4.45 -11.72 5.86
C GLN A 23 -4.14 -12.74 4.77
N ALA A 24 -2.90 -13.21 4.67
CA ALA A 24 -2.55 -14.19 3.64
C ALA A 24 -3.03 -15.60 3.99
N ALA A 25 -3.30 -16.41 2.98
CA ALA A 25 -3.53 -17.84 3.12
C ALA A 25 -2.86 -18.64 2.00
N THR A 26 -2.53 -19.89 2.32
CA THR A 26 -2.23 -20.92 1.34
C THR A 26 -3.52 -21.66 1.01
N VAL A 27 -3.94 -21.58 -0.25
CA VAL A 27 -5.09 -22.30 -0.78
C VAL A 27 -4.58 -23.50 -1.57
N VAL A 28 -5.06 -24.68 -1.20
CA VAL A 28 -4.81 -25.93 -1.92
C VAL A 28 -6.09 -26.35 -2.64
N MET A 29 -5.99 -26.57 -3.96
CA MET A 29 -7.09 -27.06 -4.79
C MET A 29 -6.68 -28.31 -5.55
N LEU A 30 -7.59 -29.29 -5.59
CA LEU A 30 -7.50 -30.43 -6.51
C LEU A 30 -8.65 -30.34 -7.51
N ILE A 31 -8.30 -30.36 -8.80
CA ILE A 31 -9.23 -30.21 -9.91
C ILE A 31 -9.00 -31.37 -10.86
N GLY A 32 -10.03 -32.20 -11.05
CA GLY A 32 -9.99 -33.20 -12.09
C GLY A 32 -10.23 -32.55 -13.46
N GLU A 33 -9.20 -32.50 -14.29
CA GLU A 33 -9.23 -31.96 -15.64
C GLU A 33 -7.93 -32.36 -16.36
N ASN A 34 -8.05 -32.84 -17.59
CA ASN A 34 -6.90 -33.29 -18.37
C ASN A 34 -6.16 -32.12 -19.03
N ASP A 35 -6.89 -31.05 -19.40
CA ASP A 35 -6.29 -29.83 -19.95
C ASP A 35 -5.75 -28.93 -18.80
N LYS A 36 -4.43 -28.85 -18.71
CA LYS A 36 -3.73 -28.05 -17.69
C LYS A 36 -4.13 -26.58 -17.71
N GLU A 37 -4.25 -25.96 -18.87
CA GLU A 37 -4.63 -24.55 -18.98
C GLU A 37 -6.08 -24.33 -18.60
N LYS A 38 -6.97 -25.26 -18.98
CA LYS A 38 -8.37 -25.22 -18.54
C LYS A 38 -8.50 -25.40 -17.02
N SER A 39 -7.75 -26.32 -16.43
CA SER A 39 -7.74 -26.53 -14.98
C SER A 39 -7.25 -25.30 -14.22
N GLN A 40 -6.27 -24.58 -14.76
CA GLN A 40 -5.77 -23.32 -14.20
C GLN A 40 -6.82 -22.21 -14.24
N ARG A 41 -7.56 -22.08 -15.36
CA ARG A 41 -8.69 -21.14 -15.45
C ARG A 41 -9.79 -21.46 -14.44
N ILE A 42 -10.09 -22.75 -14.22
CA ILE A 42 -11.04 -23.19 -13.19
C ILE A 42 -10.54 -22.81 -11.79
N ALA A 43 -9.26 -23.01 -11.50
CA ALA A 43 -8.66 -22.64 -10.20
C ALA A 43 -8.78 -21.13 -9.91
N LEU A 44 -8.44 -20.29 -10.88
CA LEU A 44 -8.57 -18.83 -10.76
C LEU A 44 -10.03 -18.38 -10.61
N PHE A 45 -10.94 -19.01 -11.36
CA PHE A 45 -12.37 -18.74 -11.25
C PHE A 45 -12.91 -19.08 -9.87
N GLU A 46 -12.56 -20.24 -9.31
CA GLU A 46 -13.01 -20.63 -7.98
C GLU A 46 -12.42 -19.76 -6.86
N LEU A 47 -11.16 -19.32 -6.98
CA LEU A 47 -10.58 -18.31 -6.08
C LEU A 47 -11.42 -17.03 -6.08
N SER A 48 -11.66 -16.47 -7.28
CA SER A 48 -12.42 -15.23 -7.45
C SER A 48 -13.85 -15.35 -6.91
N LYS A 49 -14.53 -16.47 -7.22
CA LYS A 49 -15.88 -16.79 -6.72
C LYS A 49 -15.93 -16.85 -5.19
N ARG A 50 -14.85 -17.29 -4.54
CA ARG A 50 -14.70 -17.32 -3.08
C ARG A 50 -14.11 -16.03 -2.51
N ASN A 51 -14.02 -14.97 -3.31
CA ASN A 51 -13.51 -13.67 -2.93
C ASN A 51 -12.03 -13.68 -2.52
N TRP A 52 -11.22 -14.55 -3.10
CA TRP A 52 -9.77 -14.59 -2.96
C TRP A 52 -9.08 -14.04 -4.21
N VAL A 53 -7.92 -13.43 -3.98
CA VAL A 53 -7.08 -12.82 -5.00
C VAL A 53 -5.71 -13.49 -4.95
N PRO A 54 -5.24 -14.11 -6.05
CA PRO A 54 -3.99 -14.83 -6.03
C PRO A 54 -2.80 -13.86 -6.01
N GLU A 55 -1.79 -14.21 -5.23
CA GLU A 55 -0.50 -13.52 -5.22
C GLU A 55 0.55 -14.33 -5.98
N LYS A 56 0.63 -15.64 -5.77
CA LYS A 56 1.52 -16.50 -6.55
C LYS A 56 1.09 -17.96 -6.50
N PHE A 57 1.46 -18.70 -7.54
CA PHE A 57 1.37 -20.15 -7.55
C PHE A 57 2.65 -20.71 -6.95
N ILE A 58 2.53 -21.35 -5.77
CA ILE A 58 3.63 -22.07 -5.12
C ILE A 58 3.91 -23.38 -5.86
N ARG A 59 2.85 -24.06 -6.30
CA ARG A 59 2.96 -25.33 -7.01
C ARG A 59 1.82 -25.53 -8.01
N ARG A 60 2.16 -26.14 -9.14
CA ARG A 60 1.27 -26.55 -10.22
C ARG A 60 1.76 -27.88 -10.77
N ASP A 61 1.06 -28.97 -10.49
CA ASP A 61 1.46 -30.29 -10.98
C ASP A 61 0.28 -31.23 -11.19
N THR A 62 0.47 -32.21 -12.08
CA THR A 62 -0.42 -33.36 -12.19
C THR A 62 -0.08 -34.34 -11.08
N MET A 63 -1.07 -34.74 -10.30
CA MET A 63 -0.88 -35.73 -9.23
C MET A 63 -0.73 -37.15 -9.80
N ILE A 64 0.18 -37.93 -9.22
CA ILE A 64 0.42 -39.34 -9.59
C ILE A 64 -0.46 -40.23 -8.70
N GLU A 65 -1.43 -40.92 -9.29
CA GLU A 65 -2.46 -41.66 -8.56
C GLU A 65 -1.88 -42.66 -7.54
N ASP A 66 -0.89 -43.46 -7.95
CA ASP A 66 -0.29 -44.48 -7.09
C ASP A 66 0.34 -43.88 -5.83
N LEU A 67 1.05 -42.74 -5.96
CA LEU A 67 1.65 -42.03 -4.81
C LEU A 67 0.58 -41.45 -3.89
N VAL A 68 -0.52 -40.94 -4.44
CA VAL A 68 -1.62 -40.40 -3.64
C VAL A 68 -2.36 -41.50 -2.89
N ARG A 69 -2.51 -42.66 -3.53
CA ARG A 69 -3.13 -43.84 -2.93
C ARG A 69 -2.26 -44.42 -1.81
N GLU A 70 -0.94 -44.42 -1.98
CA GLU A 70 0.04 -44.83 -0.95
C GLU A 70 -0.01 -43.91 0.27
N GLU A 71 -0.06 -42.58 0.07
CA GLU A 71 -0.24 -41.60 1.16
C GLU A 71 -1.57 -41.80 1.91
N GLY A 72 -2.65 -42.10 1.17
CA GLY A 72 -3.96 -42.40 1.74
C GLY A 72 -4.65 -41.21 2.41
N GLY A 73 -5.53 -41.52 3.37
CA GLY A 73 -6.23 -40.54 4.22
C GLY A 73 -7.03 -39.47 3.47
N ASP A 74 -7.04 -38.25 4.02
CA ASP A 74 -7.78 -37.10 3.48
C ASP A 74 -7.34 -36.73 2.06
N LEU A 75 -6.06 -36.94 1.73
CA LEU A 75 -5.52 -36.65 0.41
C LEU A 75 -6.11 -37.60 -0.65
N TRP A 76 -6.19 -38.90 -0.35
CA TRP A 76 -6.81 -39.87 -1.24
C TRP A 76 -8.31 -39.59 -1.45
N GLU A 77 -9.03 -39.25 -0.37
CA GLU A 77 -10.43 -38.86 -0.50
C GLU A 77 -10.63 -37.61 -1.37
N ALA A 78 -9.78 -36.59 -1.16
CA ALA A 78 -9.78 -35.36 -1.94
C ALA A 78 -9.54 -35.64 -3.43
N TYR A 79 -8.56 -36.49 -3.72
CA TYR A 79 -8.23 -36.93 -5.08
C TYR A 79 -9.40 -37.64 -5.76
N GLN A 80 -10.05 -38.60 -5.08
CA GLN A 80 -11.22 -39.30 -5.62
C GLN A 80 -12.41 -38.36 -5.87
N LYS A 81 -12.63 -37.35 -5.00
CA LYS A 81 -13.65 -36.31 -5.21
C LYS A 81 -13.32 -35.49 -6.47
N ALA A 82 -12.06 -35.12 -6.65
CA ALA A 82 -11.57 -34.40 -7.84
C ALA A 82 -11.75 -35.20 -9.13
N GLN A 83 -11.42 -36.49 -9.14
CA GLN A 83 -11.64 -37.37 -10.30
C GLN A 83 -13.11 -37.47 -10.72
N LYS A 84 -14.04 -37.28 -9.78
CA LYS A 84 -15.50 -37.26 -10.03
C LYS A 84 -16.02 -35.86 -10.42
N GLY A 85 -15.12 -34.91 -10.69
CA GLY A 85 -15.45 -33.54 -11.11
C GLY A 85 -15.80 -32.59 -9.97
N LYS A 86 -15.61 -32.97 -8.69
CA LYS A 86 -15.80 -32.07 -7.55
C LYS A 86 -14.50 -31.36 -7.22
N ILE A 87 -14.52 -30.05 -7.04
CA ILE A 87 -13.32 -29.31 -6.65
C ILE A 87 -13.05 -29.50 -5.16
N PHE A 88 -11.88 -30.03 -4.83
CA PHE A 88 -11.38 -30.00 -3.46
C PHE A 88 -10.81 -28.63 -3.15
N TRP A 89 -11.09 -28.13 -1.94
CA TRP A 89 -10.63 -26.84 -1.47
C TRP A 89 -10.18 -26.97 -0.02
N LEU A 90 -8.92 -26.61 0.24
CA LEU A 90 -8.37 -26.43 1.57
C LEU A 90 -7.78 -25.03 1.65
N GLU A 91 -8.06 -24.36 2.76
CA GLU A 91 -7.56 -23.02 3.06
C GLU A 91 -6.80 -23.11 4.37
N ASP A 92 -5.50 -22.80 4.32
CA ASP A 92 -4.63 -22.70 5.49
C ASP A 92 -4.17 -21.24 5.62
N SER A 93 -4.73 -20.52 6.59
CA SER A 93 -4.32 -19.14 6.85
C SER A 93 -2.86 -19.10 7.30
N GLU A 94 -2.07 -18.17 6.76
CA GLU A 94 -0.69 -17.96 7.22
C GLU A 94 -0.64 -17.44 8.66
N GLU A 95 -1.76 -16.88 9.13
CA GLU A 95 -1.90 -16.22 10.40
C GLU A 95 -2.86 -17.01 11.29
N ILE A 96 -2.63 -16.98 12.61
CA ILE A 96 -3.65 -17.50 13.52
C ILE A 96 -4.82 -16.50 13.45
N PRO A 97 -6.07 -16.95 13.20
CA PRO A 97 -7.21 -16.06 12.95
C PRO A 97 -7.74 -15.44 14.24
N PHE A 98 -6.86 -14.85 15.06
CA PHE A 98 -7.22 -14.04 16.22
C PHE A 98 -8.04 -12.83 15.78
N SER A 99 -7.71 -12.29 14.61
CA SER A 99 -8.43 -11.20 13.96
C SER A 99 -9.14 -11.68 12.69
N THR A 100 -10.39 -11.28 12.56
CA THR A 100 -11.25 -11.46 11.40
C THR A 100 -12.03 -10.15 11.21
N LYS A 101 -12.90 -10.04 10.21
CA LYS A 101 -13.74 -8.84 10.06
C LYS A 101 -14.69 -8.63 11.25
N ASP A 102 -15.14 -9.71 11.88
CA ASP A 102 -15.97 -9.72 13.10
C ASP A 102 -15.14 -9.57 14.40
N LYS A 103 -13.83 -9.80 14.35
CA LYS A 103 -12.90 -9.64 15.48
C LYS A 103 -11.77 -8.69 15.07
N PRO A 104 -11.92 -7.38 15.31
CA PRO A 104 -10.98 -6.39 14.81
C PRO A 104 -9.57 -6.62 15.38
N ILE A 105 -8.59 -6.08 14.68
CA ILE A 105 -7.18 -6.14 15.07
C ILE A 105 -7.02 -5.52 16.47
N PHE A 106 -6.27 -6.20 17.32
CA PHE A 106 -6.08 -5.78 18.71
C PHE A 106 -5.32 -4.44 18.80
N ILE A 107 -4.34 -4.23 17.92
CA ILE A 107 -3.52 -3.03 17.82
C ILE A 107 -3.64 -2.45 16.41
N SER A 108 -4.20 -1.25 16.30
CA SER A 108 -4.28 -0.52 15.04
C SER A 108 -3.92 0.96 15.23
N ALA A 109 -2.92 1.38 14.46
CA ALA A 109 -2.23 2.65 14.65
C ALA A 109 -3.16 3.85 14.45
N PRO A 110 -2.96 4.94 15.21
CA PRO A 110 -3.59 6.20 14.88
C PRO A 110 -3.12 6.67 13.51
N ARG A 111 -4.06 7.10 12.67
CA ARG A 111 -3.73 7.72 11.39
C ARG A 111 -3.16 9.12 11.62
N LEU A 112 -2.07 9.45 10.93
CA LEU A 112 -1.63 10.84 10.86
C LEU A 112 -2.62 11.65 10.03
N THR A 113 -3.21 12.69 10.64
CA THR A 113 -4.20 13.55 10.00
C THR A 113 -3.62 14.93 9.71
N GLU A 114 -4.44 15.79 9.13
CA GLU A 114 -4.11 17.20 8.94
C GLU A 114 -3.94 17.93 10.27
N GLU A 115 -4.77 17.63 11.28
CA GLU A 115 -4.63 18.19 12.63
C GLU A 115 -3.32 17.75 13.33
N PHE A 116 -2.78 16.58 12.96
CA PHE A 116 -1.45 16.20 13.41
C PHE A 116 -0.38 17.10 12.77
N ILE A 117 -0.50 17.42 11.47
CA ILE A 117 0.42 18.34 10.80
C ILE A 117 0.31 19.76 11.33
N ASP A 118 -0.90 20.22 11.68
CA ASP A 118 -1.12 21.52 12.32
C ASP A 118 -0.24 21.65 13.58
N ARG A 119 -0.29 20.67 14.49
CA ARG A 119 0.55 20.64 15.70
C ARG A 119 2.04 20.56 15.41
N VAL A 120 2.43 19.83 14.37
CA VAL A 120 3.84 19.75 13.95
C VAL A 120 4.35 21.10 13.47
N VAL A 121 3.56 21.83 12.68
CA VAL A 121 3.96 23.16 12.20
C VAL A 121 3.97 24.17 13.36
N GLU A 122 2.96 24.15 14.22
CA GLU A 122 2.90 25.01 15.42
C GLU A 122 4.09 24.76 16.37
N GLY A 123 4.42 23.49 16.64
CA GLY A 123 5.58 23.13 17.45
C GLY A 123 6.92 23.52 16.83
N ALA A 124 6.97 23.72 15.51
CA ALA A 124 8.14 24.24 14.81
C ALA A 124 8.23 25.79 14.86
N GLY A 125 7.24 26.47 15.45
CA GLY A 125 7.13 27.93 15.51
C GLY A 125 6.41 28.56 14.31
N GLY A 126 5.78 27.75 13.46
CA GLY A 126 4.92 28.21 12.38
C GLY A 126 3.46 28.27 12.80
N HIS A 127 2.58 28.52 11.84
CA HIS A 127 1.14 28.48 12.07
C HIS A 127 0.36 28.17 10.80
N ARG A 128 -0.88 27.72 10.99
CA ARG A 128 -1.85 27.55 9.91
C ARG A 128 -2.41 28.90 9.49
N LEU A 129 -2.46 29.15 8.19
CA LEU A 129 -3.03 30.37 7.63
C LEU A 129 -4.53 30.46 7.95
N THR A 130 -4.92 31.54 8.63
CA THR A 130 -6.32 31.83 8.92
C THR A 130 -7.03 32.39 7.68
N LYS A 131 -8.37 32.34 7.65
CA LYS A 131 -9.17 32.96 6.58
C LYS A 131 -8.94 34.47 6.46
N ALA A 132 -8.64 35.14 7.58
CA ALA A 132 -8.39 36.57 7.64
C ALA A 132 -7.04 36.93 7.01
N GLU A 133 -5.98 36.17 7.29
CA GLU A 133 -4.66 36.34 6.63
C GLU A 133 -4.73 36.00 5.14
N ALA A 134 -5.53 35.00 4.80
CA ALA A 134 -5.90 34.67 3.43
C ALA A 134 -6.88 35.67 2.79
N ALA A 135 -7.18 36.80 3.45
CA ALA A 135 -8.02 37.92 3.01
C ALA A 135 -9.29 37.53 2.21
N GLU A 136 -9.96 36.44 2.62
CA GLU A 136 -11.13 35.88 1.93
C GLU A 136 -10.99 35.72 0.41
N TYR A 137 -9.77 35.44 -0.08
CA TYR A 137 -9.57 35.30 -1.52
C TYR A 137 -10.44 34.15 -2.07
N LYS A 138 -11.15 34.40 -3.18
CA LYS A 138 -11.92 33.37 -3.92
C LYS A 138 -11.05 32.20 -4.42
N LYS A 139 -9.72 32.29 -4.32
CA LYS A 139 -8.75 31.29 -4.80
C LYS A 139 -8.17 30.51 -3.62
N LYS A 140 -7.85 29.23 -3.84
CA LYS A 140 -7.22 28.38 -2.83
C LYS A 140 -5.79 28.87 -2.54
N ASN A 141 -5.45 28.93 -1.26
CA ASN A 141 -4.15 29.32 -0.74
C ASN A 141 -3.39 28.11 -0.18
N ALA A 142 -2.11 28.33 0.12
CA ALA A 142 -1.29 27.46 0.95
C ALA A 142 -1.87 27.31 2.37
N ASP A 143 -1.43 26.28 3.07
CA ASP A 143 -1.98 25.90 4.37
C ASP A 143 -1.24 26.56 5.53
N TYR A 144 0.08 26.75 5.42
CA TYR A 144 0.91 27.22 6.55
C TYR A 144 1.99 28.23 6.18
N ILE A 145 2.46 28.94 7.21
CA ILE A 145 3.68 29.76 7.21
C ILE A 145 4.63 29.23 8.30
N LEU A 146 5.92 29.15 7.99
CA LEU A 146 6.98 28.82 8.95
C LEU A 146 8.26 29.55 8.55
N ASP A 147 8.71 30.51 9.36
CA ASP A 147 9.85 31.37 9.03
C ASP A 147 9.71 31.98 7.61
N ASP A 148 10.66 31.70 6.71
CA ASP A 148 10.65 32.12 5.30
C ASP A 148 9.92 31.15 4.36
N PHE A 149 9.16 30.19 4.89
CA PHE A 149 8.45 29.17 4.10
C PHE A 149 6.94 29.40 4.01
N VAL A 150 6.43 29.25 2.79
CA VAL A 150 5.01 29.06 2.50
C VAL A 150 4.78 27.58 2.20
N ILE A 151 4.00 26.90 3.04
CA ILE A 151 3.89 25.44 3.02
C ILE A 151 2.47 25.03 2.59
N GLU A 152 2.40 24.12 1.62
CA GLU A 152 1.16 23.42 1.28
C GLU A 152 1.24 21.95 1.71
N LEU A 153 0.19 21.44 2.32
CA LEU A 153 0.01 20.03 2.63
C LEU A 153 -0.78 19.31 1.53
N LYS A 154 -0.30 18.13 1.15
CA LYS A 154 -0.99 17.22 0.24
C LYS A 154 -1.01 15.81 0.81
N ASP A 155 -2.20 15.34 1.13
CA ASP A 155 -2.42 13.96 1.59
C ASP A 155 -2.60 12.98 0.41
N LEU A 156 -1.86 11.88 0.48
CA LEU A 156 -1.89 10.72 -0.40
C LEU A 156 -2.55 9.56 0.34
N GLN A 157 -3.87 9.61 0.41
CA GLN A 157 -4.70 8.62 1.12
C GLN A 157 -5.07 7.39 0.28
N GLN A 158 -5.02 7.51 -1.05
CA GLN A 158 -5.53 6.49 -1.96
C GLN A 158 -4.39 5.75 -2.65
N GLU A 159 -4.51 4.42 -2.70
CA GLU A 159 -3.59 3.56 -3.41
C GLU A 159 -3.62 3.89 -4.91
N GLY A 160 -2.46 4.27 -5.45
CA GLY A 160 -2.34 4.65 -6.84
C GLY A 160 -2.70 3.51 -7.79
N LEU A 161 -2.29 2.28 -7.49
CA LEU A 161 -2.56 1.12 -8.32
C LEU A 161 -3.99 0.59 -8.20
N ALA A 162 -4.87 1.20 -7.39
CA ALA A 162 -6.30 0.89 -7.39
C ALA A 162 -7.06 1.50 -8.59
N VAL A 163 -6.42 2.39 -9.37
CA VAL A 163 -7.06 3.07 -10.51
C VAL A 163 -6.87 2.29 -11.80
N SER A 164 -7.99 1.89 -12.42
CA SER A 164 -8.05 1.05 -13.64
C SER A 164 -7.19 1.56 -14.81
N THR A 165 -7.18 2.88 -15.05
CA THR A 165 -6.36 3.46 -16.13
C THR A 165 -4.85 3.33 -15.87
N ARG A 166 -4.42 3.32 -14.60
CA ARG A 166 -3.03 3.05 -14.24
C ARG A 166 -2.72 1.56 -14.27
N GLN A 167 -3.63 0.73 -13.79
CA GLN A 167 -3.55 -0.74 -13.88
C GLN A 167 -3.29 -1.19 -15.31
N LYS A 168 -4.08 -0.70 -16.28
CA LYS A 168 -3.89 -0.98 -17.71
C LYS A 168 -2.47 -0.62 -18.19
N LYS A 169 -1.98 0.58 -17.89
CA LYS A 169 -0.63 1.02 -18.30
C LYS A 169 0.48 0.20 -17.66
N ILE A 170 0.30 -0.22 -16.41
CA ILE A 170 1.24 -1.10 -15.72
C ILE A 170 1.22 -2.49 -16.36
N ALA A 171 0.04 -3.06 -16.64
CA ALA A 171 -0.06 -4.34 -17.32
C ALA A 171 0.60 -4.30 -18.70
N GLU A 172 0.32 -3.29 -19.53
CA GLU A 172 0.96 -3.10 -20.84
C GLU A 172 2.50 -2.94 -20.76
N LEU A 173 3.01 -2.45 -19.63
CA LEU A 173 4.44 -2.31 -19.40
C LEU A 173 5.07 -3.65 -19.02
N PHE A 174 4.45 -4.36 -18.07
CA PHE A 174 4.96 -5.60 -17.50
C PHE A 174 4.70 -6.84 -18.38
N SER A 175 3.72 -6.81 -19.28
CA SER A 175 3.44 -7.91 -20.22
C SER A 175 4.60 -8.23 -21.17
N LYS A 176 5.57 -7.31 -21.29
CA LYS A 176 6.80 -7.48 -22.08
C LYS A 176 7.88 -8.28 -21.35
N TYR A 177 7.72 -8.46 -20.05
CA TYR A 177 8.67 -9.13 -19.19
C TYR A 177 8.17 -10.55 -18.88
N PRO A 178 9.07 -11.55 -18.80
CA PRO A 178 8.67 -12.93 -18.52
C PRO A 178 7.84 -13.04 -17.23
N SER A 179 6.84 -13.92 -17.27
CA SER A 179 6.05 -14.31 -16.10
C SER A 179 6.13 -15.82 -15.95
N GLU A 180 6.30 -16.30 -14.72
CA GLU A 180 6.39 -17.74 -14.41
C GLU A 180 5.02 -18.42 -14.38
N GLY A 181 3.93 -17.70 -14.64
CA GLY A 181 2.58 -18.27 -14.64
C GLY A 181 1.48 -17.22 -14.84
N PRO A 182 0.22 -17.58 -14.51
CA PRO A 182 -0.94 -16.71 -14.72
C PRO A 182 -1.01 -15.53 -13.73
N VAL A 183 -0.09 -15.48 -12.77
CA VAL A 183 0.06 -14.35 -11.83
C VAL A 183 1.46 -13.80 -12.02
N GLN A 184 1.55 -12.52 -12.35
CA GLN A 184 2.80 -11.78 -12.51
C GLN A 184 2.99 -10.85 -11.32
N GLN A 185 4.09 -11.05 -10.59
CA GLN A 185 4.49 -10.13 -9.54
C GLN A 185 5.09 -8.86 -10.16
N LEU A 186 4.58 -7.71 -9.74
CA LEU A 186 5.06 -6.40 -10.17
C LEU A 186 6.32 -6.05 -9.38
N ASP A 187 7.47 -6.35 -9.97
CA ASP A 187 8.77 -5.93 -9.46
C ASP A 187 9.41 -4.91 -10.41
N PRO A 188 9.49 -3.61 -10.05
CA PRO A 188 10.08 -2.61 -10.94
C PRO A 188 11.59 -2.81 -11.17
N PHE A 189 12.29 -3.62 -10.39
CA PHE A 189 13.73 -3.87 -10.55
C PHE A 189 14.07 -4.79 -11.73
N ILE A 190 13.09 -5.51 -12.30
CA ILE A 190 13.30 -6.32 -13.51
C ILE A 190 13.25 -5.47 -14.79
N LEU A 191 12.78 -4.22 -14.70
CA LEU A 191 12.57 -3.36 -15.85
C LEU A 191 13.90 -2.83 -16.39
N SER A 192 14.00 -2.70 -17.72
CA SER A 192 15.09 -1.92 -18.34
C SER A 192 15.03 -0.45 -17.89
N ASP A 193 16.15 0.28 -17.94
CA ASP A 193 16.18 1.71 -17.58
C ASP A 193 15.12 2.56 -18.29
N PHE A 194 14.83 2.23 -19.56
CA PHE A 194 13.83 2.94 -20.35
C PHE A 194 12.41 2.67 -19.85
N ASP A 195 12.08 1.41 -19.58
CA ASP A 195 10.76 1.04 -19.08
C ASP A 195 10.59 1.37 -17.59
N PHE A 196 11.66 1.37 -16.80
CA PHE A 196 11.66 1.87 -15.44
C PHE A 196 11.26 3.37 -15.42
N LYS A 197 11.78 4.18 -16.36
CA LYS A 197 11.33 5.58 -16.50
C LYS A 197 9.83 5.70 -16.80
N LYS A 198 9.29 4.84 -17.68
CA LYS A 198 7.84 4.81 -17.94
C LYS A 198 7.05 4.38 -16.70
N TYR A 199 7.52 3.37 -15.98
CA TYR A 199 6.94 2.96 -14.71
C TYR A 199 6.87 4.15 -13.74
N MET A 200 8.00 4.87 -13.56
CA MET A 200 8.05 6.08 -12.73
C MET A 200 7.00 7.12 -13.14
N ASP A 201 6.82 7.36 -14.44
CA ASP A 201 5.83 8.33 -14.93
C ASP A 201 4.39 7.87 -14.71
N ILE A 202 4.11 6.56 -14.85
CA ILE A 202 2.79 5.97 -14.59
C ILE A 202 2.43 6.10 -13.11
N VAL A 203 3.29 5.61 -12.22
CA VAL A 203 3.03 5.59 -10.77
C VAL A 203 3.21 6.96 -10.11
N GLY A 204 4.03 7.84 -10.72
CA GLY A 204 4.27 9.20 -10.26
C GLY A 204 3.21 10.22 -10.65
N THR A 205 2.30 9.89 -11.57
CA THR A 205 1.23 10.81 -12.03
C THR A 205 0.41 11.44 -10.88
N PRO A 206 -0.05 10.69 -9.85
CA PRO A 206 -0.74 11.28 -8.69
C PRO A 206 0.11 12.31 -7.96
N VAL A 207 1.39 11.99 -7.74
CA VAL A 207 2.35 12.86 -7.04
C VAL A 207 2.56 14.13 -7.84
N LYS A 208 2.81 14.02 -9.15
CA LYS A 208 2.93 15.15 -10.06
C LYS A 208 1.73 16.09 -9.97
N LYS A 209 0.50 15.55 -10.01
CA LYS A 209 -0.72 16.36 -9.90
C LYS A 209 -0.79 17.12 -8.58
N ARG A 210 -0.43 16.47 -7.46
CA ARG A 210 -0.42 17.10 -6.13
C ARG A 210 0.59 18.24 -6.05
N ILE A 211 1.82 18.01 -6.54
CA ILE A 211 2.88 19.02 -6.61
C ILE A 211 2.47 20.22 -7.47
N LEU A 212 1.90 19.98 -8.66
CA LEU A 212 1.44 21.06 -9.55
C LEU A 212 0.33 21.91 -8.92
N THR A 213 -0.62 21.27 -8.22
CA THR A 213 -1.68 21.99 -7.50
C THR A 213 -1.12 22.78 -6.33
N ALA A 214 -0.21 22.20 -5.55
CA ALA A 214 0.45 22.86 -4.44
C ALA A 214 1.24 24.10 -4.89
N ASN A 215 2.01 23.99 -5.98
CA ASN A 215 2.71 25.13 -6.57
C ASN A 215 1.78 26.30 -6.94
N LYS A 216 0.55 26.03 -7.41
CA LYS A 216 -0.43 27.09 -7.70
C LYS A 216 -0.88 27.80 -6.42
N GLN A 217 -1.13 27.06 -5.36
CA GLN A 217 -1.55 27.60 -4.06
C GLN A 217 -0.44 28.42 -3.42
N ILE A 218 0.77 27.89 -3.36
CA ILE A 218 1.98 28.57 -2.88
C ILE A 218 2.19 29.90 -3.63
N LYS A 219 2.18 29.88 -4.97
CA LYS A 219 2.31 31.11 -5.78
C LYS A 219 1.23 32.13 -5.48
N THR A 220 -0.01 31.66 -5.27
CA THR A 220 -1.14 32.52 -4.99
C THR A 220 -0.95 33.20 -3.63
N THR A 221 -0.60 32.43 -2.59
CA THR A 221 -0.28 32.94 -1.26
C THR A 221 0.88 33.93 -1.26
N ILE A 222 2.03 33.56 -1.86
CA ILE A 222 3.21 34.42 -1.95
C ILE A 222 2.85 35.78 -2.56
N LYS A 223 2.16 35.76 -3.71
CA LYS A 223 1.78 36.98 -4.42
C LYS A 223 0.79 37.84 -3.61
N GLN A 224 -0.20 37.21 -2.99
CA GLN A 224 -1.28 37.91 -2.31
C GLN A 224 -0.84 38.54 -0.99
N MET A 225 0.03 37.86 -0.26
CA MET A 225 0.55 38.33 1.02
C MET A 225 1.83 39.16 0.89
N GLY A 226 2.33 39.39 -0.33
CA GLY A 226 3.56 40.16 -0.57
C GLY A 226 4.84 39.46 -0.09
N LEU A 227 4.81 38.13 0.03
CA LEU A 227 5.90 37.31 0.59
C LEU A 227 6.94 36.94 -0.48
N ASN A 228 7.36 37.88 -1.33
CA ASN A 228 8.17 37.58 -2.52
C ASN A 228 9.53 36.93 -2.21
N GLU A 229 10.07 37.15 -1.00
CA GLU A 229 11.31 36.55 -0.53
C GLU A 229 11.11 35.15 0.07
N HIS A 230 9.85 34.71 0.25
CA HIS A 230 9.56 33.41 0.84
C HIS A 230 9.68 32.28 -0.19
N LYS A 231 10.10 31.13 0.30
CA LYS A 231 10.26 29.91 -0.47
C LYS A 231 9.04 29.02 -0.31
N GLY A 232 8.64 28.34 -1.38
CA GLY A 232 7.57 27.35 -1.32
C GLY A 232 8.07 25.98 -0.90
N ILE A 233 7.34 25.31 -0.02
CA ILE A 233 7.56 23.91 0.34
C ILE A 233 6.25 23.13 0.21
N VAL A 234 6.35 21.87 -0.21
CA VAL A 234 5.22 20.94 -0.16
C VAL A 234 5.48 19.86 0.88
N ILE A 235 4.55 19.69 1.82
CA ILE A 235 4.48 18.49 2.65
C ILE A 235 3.60 17.47 1.93
N LEU A 236 4.20 16.35 1.53
CA LEU A 236 3.46 15.17 1.10
C LEU A 236 3.23 14.28 2.32
N LEU A 237 1.97 14.09 2.72
CA LEU A 237 1.60 13.15 3.76
C LEU A 237 1.13 11.85 3.10
N ASN A 238 1.90 10.78 3.20
CA ASN A 238 1.54 9.48 2.65
C ASN A 238 0.95 8.57 3.74
N THR A 239 -0.36 8.38 3.68
CA THR A 239 -1.11 7.52 4.61
C THR A 239 -1.77 6.31 3.93
N GLY A 240 -1.71 6.22 2.59
CA GLY A 240 -2.36 5.14 1.84
C GLY A 240 -1.82 4.82 0.44
N TYR A 241 -0.72 5.44 -0.01
CA TYR A 241 -0.04 5.04 -1.25
C TYR A 241 1.05 4.01 -0.93
N SER A 242 0.62 2.77 -0.72
CA SER A 242 1.42 1.66 -0.19
C SER A 242 2.30 0.97 -1.23
N SER A 243 1.93 1.02 -2.52
CA SER A 243 2.69 0.37 -3.60
C SER A 243 4.02 1.04 -3.97
N ILE A 244 4.33 2.21 -3.38
CA ILE A 244 5.56 2.96 -3.63
C ILE A 244 6.32 3.12 -2.30
N PRO A 245 7.55 2.59 -2.19
CA PRO A 245 8.38 2.79 -1.00
C PRO A 245 8.65 4.27 -0.71
N HIS A 246 8.75 4.64 0.58
CA HIS A 246 8.98 6.02 1.03
C HIS A 246 10.13 6.73 0.29
N LYS A 247 11.29 6.07 0.17
CA LYS A 247 12.46 6.64 -0.54
C LYS A 247 12.18 6.94 -2.01
N PHE A 248 11.42 6.07 -2.67
CA PHE A 248 11.08 6.24 -4.07
C PHE A 248 10.01 7.33 -4.26
N LEU A 249 9.01 7.39 -3.36
CA LEU A 249 8.03 8.47 -3.35
C LEU A 249 8.67 9.85 -3.12
N LYS A 250 9.66 9.93 -2.21
CA LYS A 250 10.47 11.15 -1.99
C LYS A 250 11.16 11.58 -3.27
N TYR A 251 11.79 10.64 -3.98
CA TYR A 251 12.46 10.90 -5.24
C TYR A 251 11.47 11.46 -6.29
N LEU A 252 10.29 10.86 -6.43
CA LEU A 252 9.25 11.35 -7.34
C LEU A 252 8.80 12.77 -6.96
N GLY A 253 8.55 13.04 -5.68
CA GLY A 253 8.20 14.37 -5.18
C GLY A 253 9.24 15.43 -5.54
N LYS A 254 10.52 15.17 -5.21
CA LYS A 254 11.63 16.08 -5.54
C LYS A 254 11.80 16.28 -7.04
N ARG A 255 11.73 15.20 -7.83
CA ARG A 255 11.82 15.26 -9.30
C ARG A 255 10.74 16.16 -9.89
N TYR A 256 9.49 16.03 -9.47
CA TYR A 256 8.40 16.84 -10.02
C TYR A 256 8.42 18.27 -9.50
N ALA A 257 8.86 18.50 -8.25
CA ALA A 257 9.06 19.86 -7.75
C ALA A 257 10.12 20.60 -8.58
N SER A 258 11.29 19.98 -8.81
CA SER A 258 12.37 20.62 -9.58
C SER A 258 12.09 20.75 -11.07
N LYS A 259 11.42 19.76 -11.67
CA LYS A 259 11.15 19.74 -13.12
C LYS A 259 9.93 20.55 -13.54
N ASP A 260 8.84 20.46 -12.77
CA ASP A 260 7.52 20.93 -13.20
C ASP A 260 7.05 22.20 -12.46
N THR A 261 7.85 22.74 -11.54
CA THR A 261 7.50 23.93 -10.76
C THR A 261 8.63 24.94 -10.68
N SER A 262 8.30 26.18 -10.34
CA SER A 262 9.29 27.26 -10.18
C SER A 262 9.29 27.89 -8.79
N SER A 263 8.31 27.55 -7.94
CA SER A 263 8.15 28.13 -6.60
C SER A 263 8.26 27.10 -5.49
N VAL A 264 8.24 25.81 -5.81
CA VAL A 264 8.50 24.75 -4.82
C VAL A 264 10.00 24.50 -4.79
N THR A 265 10.63 24.94 -3.71
CA THR A 265 12.06 24.78 -3.46
C THR A 265 12.39 23.41 -2.88
N ASP A 266 11.51 22.88 -2.02
CA ASP A 266 11.69 21.59 -1.39
C ASP A 266 10.38 20.82 -1.19
N VAL A 267 10.55 19.52 -0.99
CA VAL A 267 9.46 18.59 -0.67
C VAL A 267 9.83 17.82 0.59
N VAL A 268 8.98 17.96 1.60
CA VAL A 268 8.98 17.13 2.81
C VAL A 268 8.05 15.95 2.55
N LEU A 269 8.52 14.73 2.77
CA LEU A 269 7.67 13.54 2.71
C LEU A 269 7.54 12.97 4.11
N ILE A 270 6.31 12.89 4.59
CA ILE A 270 5.93 12.16 5.80
C ILE A 270 5.20 10.90 5.35
N SER A 271 5.51 9.76 5.96
CA SER A 271 4.78 8.51 5.71
C SER A 271 4.48 7.82 7.02
N SER A 272 3.29 7.24 7.11
CA SER A 272 2.91 6.29 8.15
C SER A 272 2.40 5.03 7.48
N TRP A 273 2.75 3.86 8.00
CA TRP A 273 2.17 2.60 7.54
C TRP A 273 2.22 1.55 8.65
N THR A 274 1.24 0.65 8.63
CA THR A 274 1.15 -0.46 9.57
C THR A 274 1.28 -1.78 8.82
N ILE A 275 2.09 -2.69 9.33
CA ILE A 275 2.18 -4.08 8.87
C ILE A 275 1.73 -4.95 10.04
N THR A 276 0.89 -5.95 9.79
CA THR A 276 0.35 -6.83 10.83
C THR A 276 0.18 -8.24 10.30
N ASN A 277 0.20 -9.22 11.20
CA ASN A 277 -0.19 -10.61 10.97
C ASN A 277 -1.44 -10.97 11.79
N GLY A 278 -2.16 -9.96 12.29
CA GLY A 278 -3.34 -10.09 13.14
C GLY A 278 -3.07 -10.23 14.64
N PHE A 279 -1.87 -10.68 15.02
CA PHE A 279 -1.42 -10.73 16.41
C PHE A 279 -0.38 -9.64 16.70
N ASP A 280 0.72 -9.67 15.96
CA ASP A 280 1.77 -8.67 15.99
C ASP A 280 1.43 -7.52 15.02
N SER A 281 1.78 -6.30 15.39
CA SER A 281 1.66 -5.11 14.54
C SER A 281 2.92 -4.26 14.65
N VAL A 282 3.47 -3.85 13.51
CA VAL A 282 4.58 -2.90 13.42
C VAL A 282 4.06 -1.62 12.78
N VAL A 283 4.06 -0.54 13.57
CA VAL A 283 3.70 0.79 13.14
C VAL A 283 4.96 1.55 12.78
N ASN A 284 5.01 2.07 11.55
CA ASN A 284 6.18 2.73 11.01
C ASN A 284 5.86 4.18 10.69
N PHE A 285 6.81 5.05 10.99
CA PHE A 285 6.79 6.45 10.60
C PHE A 285 8.09 6.80 9.89
N ALA A 286 8.01 7.67 8.88
CA ALA A 286 9.19 8.17 8.21
C ALA A 286 9.01 9.64 7.85
N PHE A 287 10.07 10.42 8.06
CA PHE A 287 10.17 11.81 7.65
C PHE A 287 11.37 11.96 6.72
N SER A 288 11.18 12.62 5.58
CA SER A 288 12.24 12.96 4.65
C SER A 288 12.28 14.47 4.41
N PRO A 289 13.46 15.12 4.50
CA PRO A 289 14.81 14.55 4.66
C PRO A 289 15.08 13.92 6.06
N HIS A 290 15.88 12.86 6.13
CA HIS A 290 16.14 12.13 7.39
C HIS A 290 17.00 12.90 8.40
N LYS A 291 17.72 13.93 7.94
CA LYS A 291 18.53 14.87 8.71
C LYS A 291 18.54 16.19 7.94
N PRO A 292 17.52 17.05 8.10
CA PRO A 292 17.58 18.39 7.58
C PRO A 292 18.65 19.19 8.31
N ASP A 293 19.11 20.29 7.70
CA ASP A 293 19.97 21.26 8.38
C ASP A 293 19.19 21.96 9.52
N ASP A 294 19.91 22.58 10.46
CA ASP A 294 19.39 23.23 11.68
C ASP A 294 18.49 24.47 11.43
N GLY A 295 18.02 24.69 10.20
CA GLY A 295 17.07 25.73 9.83
C GLY A 295 15.61 25.33 10.07
N SER A 296 14.66 26.00 9.39
CA SER A 296 13.23 25.77 9.57
C SER A 296 12.79 24.33 9.24
N LEU A 297 13.47 23.65 8.32
CA LEU A 297 13.27 22.22 8.07
C LEU A 297 13.73 21.33 9.24
N GLY A 298 14.80 21.73 9.94
CA GLY A 298 15.27 21.12 11.18
C GLY A 298 14.22 21.20 12.27
N LYS A 299 13.69 22.42 12.51
CA LYS A 299 12.58 22.64 13.46
C LYS A 299 11.36 21.77 13.16
N LEU A 300 10.97 21.68 11.88
CA LEU A 300 9.84 20.85 11.45
C LEU A 300 10.10 19.35 11.70
N TYR A 301 11.32 18.89 11.45
CA TYR A 301 11.73 17.50 11.72
C TYR A 301 11.70 17.17 13.22
N GLU A 302 12.24 18.05 14.06
CA GLU A 302 12.24 17.86 15.51
C GLU A 302 10.82 17.85 16.07
N SER A 303 10.02 18.84 15.67
CA SER A 303 8.61 18.93 16.05
C SER A 303 7.81 17.71 15.61
N PHE A 304 8.07 17.18 14.41
CA PHE A 304 7.44 15.94 13.94
C PHE A 304 7.70 14.77 14.90
N TRP A 305 8.97 14.52 15.25
CA TRP A 305 9.29 13.39 16.13
C TRP A 305 8.83 13.59 17.57
N GLN A 306 8.81 14.83 18.06
CA GLN A 306 8.18 15.15 19.35
C GLN A 306 6.69 14.80 19.35
N ASN A 307 5.95 15.23 18.32
CA ASN A 307 4.52 14.93 18.17
C ASN A 307 4.26 13.42 17.97
N ILE A 308 5.14 12.68 17.28
CA ILE A 308 5.04 11.22 17.20
C ILE A 308 5.23 10.58 18.58
N ASN A 309 6.22 11.02 19.37
CA ASN A 309 6.44 10.49 20.71
C ASN A 309 5.23 10.74 21.62
N GLU A 310 4.65 11.94 21.56
CA GLU A 310 3.43 12.27 22.29
C GLU A 310 2.26 11.39 21.85
N LEU A 311 2.04 11.25 20.54
CA LEU A 311 0.99 10.39 19.97
C LEU A 311 1.14 8.94 20.45
N MET A 312 2.36 8.40 20.43
CA MET A 312 2.64 7.04 20.89
C MET A 312 2.44 6.89 22.40
N ASN A 313 2.82 7.90 23.19
CA ASN A 313 2.60 7.90 24.64
C ASN A 313 1.11 7.96 24.99
N GLU A 314 0.34 8.79 24.30
CA GLU A 314 -1.12 8.85 24.48
C GLU A 314 -1.78 7.54 24.09
N TRP A 315 -1.39 6.96 22.96
CA TRP A 315 -1.92 5.68 22.51
C TRP A 315 -1.56 4.54 23.48
N ALA A 316 -0.34 4.53 24.02
CA ALA A 316 0.09 3.58 25.05
C ALA A 316 -0.72 3.70 26.35
N LYS A 317 -1.06 4.93 26.79
CA LYS A 317 -1.95 5.15 27.96
C LYS A 317 -3.34 4.54 27.76
N THR A 318 -3.80 4.43 26.51
CA THR A 318 -5.06 3.76 26.18
C THR A 318 -4.92 2.24 25.99
N GLY A 319 -3.76 1.65 26.32
CA GLY A 319 -3.50 0.22 26.13
C GLY A 319 -3.43 -0.18 24.64
N PHE A 320 -3.05 0.76 23.77
CA PHE A 320 -3.06 0.60 22.31
C PHE A 320 -4.42 0.26 21.70
N MET A 321 -5.51 0.56 22.41
CA MET A 321 -6.85 0.25 21.96
C MET A 321 -7.21 0.99 20.66
N PRO A 322 -8.09 0.38 19.84
CA PRO A 322 -8.56 1.02 18.63
C PRO A 322 -9.23 2.39 18.85
N GLN A 323 -8.84 3.38 18.04
CA GLN A 323 -9.34 4.76 18.08
C GLN A 323 -10.25 5.04 16.89
N LYS A 324 -11.02 6.14 16.90
CA LYS A 324 -11.98 6.48 15.83
C LYS A 324 -11.33 6.70 14.44
N ASN A 325 -10.07 7.13 14.42
CA ASN A 325 -9.30 7.42 13.19
C ASN A 325 -8.07 6.50 13.10
N GLN A 326 -8.28 5.29 12.62
CA GLN A 326 -7.21 4.32 12.47
C GLN A 326 -6.58 4.34 11.10
N GLN A 327 -5.32 3.93 11.05
CA GLN A 327 -4.65 3.58 9.82
C GLN A 327 -4.92 2.12 9.48
N ASP A 328 -5.46 1.88 8.29
CA ASP A 328 -5.57 0.53 7.75
C ASP A 328 -4.17 -0.08 7.57
N PRO A 329 -3.97 -1.37 7.90
CA PRO A 329 -2.75 -2.07 7.55
C PRO A 329 -2.50 -2.06 6.04
N MET A 330 -1.23 -2.13 5.66
CA MET A 330 -0.82 -2.34 4.27
C MET A 330 -1.46 -3.63 3.75
N LYS A 331 -2.05 -3.53 2.56
CA LYS A 331 -2.64 -4.66 1.84
C LYS A 331 -2.05 -4.74 0.44
N PRO A 332 -1.93 -5.94 -0.14
CA PRO A 332 -1.46 -6.09 -1.51
C PRO A 332 -2.42 -5.41 -2.48
N VAL A 333 -1.89 -5.04 -3.64
CA VAL A 333 -2.70 -4.59 -4.76
C VAL A 333 -2.71 -5.68 -5.80
N SER A 334 -3.88 -6.06 -6.28
CA SER A 334 -3.98 -6.99 -7.40
C SER A 334 -5.12 -6.63 -8.33
N PHE A 335 -4.92 -6.91 -9.62
CA PHE A 335 -5.85 -6.62 -10.69
C PHE A 335 -5.61 -7.55 -11.88
N GLU A 336 -6.64 -7.73 -12.69
CA GLU A 336 -6.59 -8.58 -13.88
C GLU A 336 -6.50 -7.72 -15.16
N HIS A 337 -5.70 -8.16 -16.12
CA HIS A 337 -5.65 -7.60 -17.47
C HIS A 337 -5.30 -8.69 -18.48
N GLU A 338 -6.11 -8.85 -19.53
CA GLU A 338 -5.90 -9.84 -20.60
C GLU A 338 -5.70 -11.29 -20.09
N ASN A 339 -6.50 -11.70 -19.10
CA ASN A 339 -6.42 -13.01 -18.41
C ASN A 339 -5.14 -13.26 -17.60
N GLN A 340 -4.31 -12.24 -17.41
CA GLN A 340 -3.15 -12.26 -16.52
C GLN A 340 -3.49 -11.48 -15.24
N VAL A 341 -3.17 -12.06 -14.08
CA VAL A 341 -3.29 -11.35 -12.80
C VAL A 341 -1.97 -10.66 -12.49
N TYR A 342 -2.01 -9.38 -12.14
CA TYR A 342 -0.85 -8.61 -11.71
C TYR A 342 -0.98 -8.33 -10.22
N THR A 343 0.11 -8.54 -9.47
CA THR A 343 0.09 -8.33 -8.01
C THR A 343 1.28 -7.51 -7.54
N PHE A 344 1.04 -6.64 -6.57
CA PHE A 344 2.05 -5.98 -5.77
C PHE A 344 1.92 -6.48 -4.33
N SER A 345 2.94 -7.18 -3.84
CA SER A 345 2.99 -7.72 -2.49
C SER A 345 3.33 -6.66 -1.46
N VAL A 346 2.91 -6.87 -0.22
CA VAL A 346 3.31 -6.06 0.94
C VAL A 346 4.39 -6.77 1.77
N PRO A 347 5.26 -6.03 2.48
CA PRO A 347 6.20 -6.62 3.43
C PRO A 347 5.47 -7.42 4.51
N LYS A 348 6.14 -8.45 5.04
CA LYS A 348 5.62 -9.32 6.11
C LYS A 348 6.33 -9.09 7.43
N ILE A 349 5.67 -9.50 8.51
CA ILE A 349 6.26 -9.73 9.82
C ILE A 349 6.12 -11.21 10.18
N GLU A 350 7.15 -11.80 10.76
CA GLU A 350 7.07 -13.14 11.33
C GLU A 350 6.25 -13.10 12.62
N SER A 351 5.44 -14.12 12.87
CA SER A 351 4.67 -14.19 14.10
C SER A 351 5.56 -14.53 15.28
N SER A 352 5.37 -13.80 16.38
CA SER A 352 5.96 -14.14 17.67
C SER A 352 5.39 -15.43 18.28
N ILE A 353 4.25 -15.92 17.76
CA ILE A 353 3.63 -17.18 18.16
C ILE A 353 4.00 -18.27 17.14
N PRO A 354 4.61 -19.39 17.56
CA PRO A 354 4.80 -20.53 16.69
C PRO A 354 3.45 -21.14 16.31
N LYS A 355 3.23 -21.41 15.03
CA LYS A 355 2.05 -22.16 14.59
C LYS A 355 2.03 -23.53 15.29
N PRO A 356 0.88 -23.97 15.83
CA PRO A 356 0.74 -25.36 16.25
C PRO A 356 1.04 -26.26 15.05
N LYS A 357 1.87 -27.28 15.28
CA LYS A 357 2.29 -28.24 14.25
C LYS A 357 1.13 -29.11 13.79
#